data_AF-A0A7J0C111-F1
#
_entry.id   AF-A0A7J0C111-F1
#
_cell.length_a   1.000
_cell.length_b   1.000
_cell.length_c   1.000
_cell.angle_alpha   90.00
_cell.angle_beta   90.00
_cell.angle_gamma   90.00
#
_symmetry.space_group_name_H-M   'P 1'
#
loop_
_entity.id
_entity.type
_entity.pdbx_description
1 polymer ?
#
loop_
_entity_poly.entity_id
_entity_poly.type
_entity_poly.pdbx_seq_one_letter_code
_entity_poly.pdbx_strand_id
1 'polypeptide(L)'
;MATAAFLYVPQLAELVGRRRLVVTVHEWSGLLIPVPLLIGLASRALRADLSRLNRFAPYDRQWLRAALRRDHRAASRPAGKFNAGQKLYAAWIAGALLVMLATGLLMWFTGLAPLVWRTSATFVHDWLALAVGVVLVSHIAKALADPEARRGMRTGSVERRWARDRHPRWREPDEE
;
A
#
# COMPACT_ATOMS: atom_id res chain seq x y z
N MET A 1 -5.73 -10.74 0.34
CA MET A 1 -7.04 -10.10 0.08
C MET A 1 -8.04 -11.09 -0.49
N ALA A 2 -7.78 -11.73 -1.63
CA ALA A 2 -8.69 -12.75 -2.18
C ALA A 2 -8.99 -13.87 -1.17
N THR A 3 -7.96 -14.56 -0.64
CA THR A 3 -8.17 -15.59 0.39
C THR A 3 -8.90 -15.08 1.64
N ALA A 4 -8.66 -13.84 2.05
CA ALA A 4 -9.36 -13.20 3.17
C ALA A 4 -10.86 -13.06 2.89
N ALA A 5 -11.23 -12.61 1.70
CA ALA A 5 -12.63 -12.50 1.28
C ALA A 5 -13.34 -13.86 1.29
N PHE A 6 -12.66 -14.91 0.83
CA PHE A 6 -13.17 -16.29 0.89
C PHE A 6 -13.31 -16.81 2.33
N LEU A 7 -12.48 -16.36 3.27
CA LEU A 7 -12.59 -16.74 4.68
C LEU A 7 -13.69 -15.96 5.42
N TYR A 8 -13.94 -14.71 5.00
CA TYR A 8 -14.93 -13.83 5.62
C TYR A 8 -16.35 -14.05 5.10
N VAL A 9 -16.51 -14.49 3.85
CA VAL A 9 -17.81 -14.79 3.22
C VAL A 9 -17.94 -16.31 3.03
N PRO A 10 -18.64 -17.03 3.93
CA PRO A 10 -18.72 -18.49 3.93
C PRO A 10 -19.17 -19.10 2.59
N GLN A 11 -20.08 -18.42 1.89
CA GLN A 11 -20.60 -18.84 0.59
C GLN A 11 -19.51 -18.88 -0.49
N LEU A 12 -18.49 -18.02 -0.39
CA LEU A 12 -17.33 -18.07 -1.28
C LEU A 12 -16.41 -19.24 -0.91
N ALA A 13 -16.24 -19.55 0.38
CA ALA A 13 -15.44 -20.68 0.83
C ALA A 13 -15.95 -22.02 0.30
N GLU A 14 -17.28 -22.17 0.18
CA GLU A 14 -17.94 -23.35 -0.37
C GLU A 14 -17.55 -23.61 -1.83
N LEU A 15 -17.34 -22.55 -2.62
CA LEU A 15 -16.88 -22.68 -4.02
C LEU A 15 -15.51 -23.34 -4.15
N VAL A 16 -14.63 -23.16 -3.17
CA VAL A 16 -13.31 -23.82 -3.14
C VAL A 16 -13.42 -25.23 -2.56
N GLY A 17 -14.43 -25.49 -1.71
CA GLY A 17 -14.69 -26.79 -1.08
C GLY A 17 -13.60 -27.28 -0.11
N ARG A 18 -12.53 -26.49 0.12
CA ARG A 18 -11.37 -26.85 0.95
C ARG A 18 -10.91 -25.68 1.80
N ARG A 19 -11.66 -25.37 2.86
CA ARG A 19 -11.34 -24.25 3.78
C ARG A 19 -9.91 -24.29 4.31
N ARG A 20 -9.39 -25.47 4.68
CA ARG A 20 -8.01 -25.63 5.19
C ARG A 20 -6.97 -25.14 4.19
N LEU A 21 -7.15 -25.41 2.89
CA LEU A 21 -6.26 -24.91 1.85
C LEU A 21 -6.28 -23.37 1.80
N VAL A 22 -7.47 -22.76 1.83
CA VAL A 22 -7.62 -21.29 1.81
C VAL A 22 -6.94 -20.65 3.02
N VAL A 23 -7.12 -21.23 4.21
CA VAL A 23 -6.45 -20.78 5.45
C VAL A 23 -4.94 -20.86 5.31
N THR A 24 -4.40 -22.02 4.91
CA THR A 24 -2.95 -22.20 4.76
C THR A 24 -2.36 -21.23 3.73
N VAL A 25 -3.02 -21.03 2.58
CA VAL A 25 -2.58 -20.04 1.58
C VAL A 25 -2.65 -18.63 2.15
N HIS A 26 -3.69 -18.29 2.92
CA HIS A 26 -3.82 -16.98 3.55
C HIS A 26 -2.68 -16.70 4.54
N GLU A 27 -2.40 -17.64 5.43
CA GLU A 27 -1.34 -17.56 6.44
C GLU A 27 0.04 -17.36 5.80
N TRP A 28 0.41 -18.25 4.87
CA TRP A 28 1.71 -18.18 4.18
C TRP A 28 1.82 -16.95 3.29
N SER A 29 0.75 -16.56 2.59
CA SER A 29 0.75 -15.30 1.82
C SER A 29 0.97 -14.11 2.75
N GLY A 30 0.27 -14.05 3.88
CA GLY A 30 0.41 -13.01 4.89
C GLY A 30 1.85 -12.86 5.38
N LEU A 31 2.48 -13.98 5.71
CA LEU A 31 3.88 -14.03 6.16
C LEU A 31 4.88 -13.61 5.07
N LEU A 32 4.61 -13.95 3.81
CA LEU A 32 5.52 -13.70 2.69
C LEU A 32 5.37 -12.30 2.06
N ILE A 33 4.27 -11.57 2.30
CA ILE A 33 4.07 -10.19 1.79
C ILE A 33 5.26 -9.25 2.02
N PRO A 34 5.89 -9.18 3.22
CA PRO A 34 7.03 -8.27 3.43
C PRO A 34 8.32 -8.69 2.71
N VAL A 35 8.45 -9.95 2.27
CA VAL A 35 9.71 -10.51 1.76
C VAL A 35 10.27 -9.74 0.54
N PRO A 36 9.49 -9.40 -0.51
CA PRO A 36 10.01 -8.63 -1.63
C PRO A 36 10.55 -7.25 -1.24
N LEU A 37 9.90 -6.58 -0.28
CA LEU A 37 10.39 -5.29 0.25
C LEU A 37 11.73 -5.50 0.96
N LEU A 38 11.83 -6.51 1.84
CA LEU A 38 13.05 -6.83 2.57
C LEU A 38 14.22 -7.16 1.64
N ILE A 39 14.00 -7.97 0.61
CA ILE A 39 14.99 -8.25 -0.44
C ILE A 39 15.38 -6.96 -1.16
N GLY A 40 14.39 -6.16 -1.54
CA GLY A 40 14.59 -4.89 -2.23
C GLY A 40 15.40 -3.88 -1.43
N LEU A 41 15.42 -3.95 -0.09
CA LEU A 41 16.24 -3.08 0.75
C LEU A 41 17.74 -3.21 0.46
N ALA A 42 18.19 -4.29 -0.18
CA ALA A 42 19.56 -4.40 -0.69
C ALA A 42 19.86 -3.35 -1.80
N SER A 43 18.84 -2.89 -2.55
CA SER A 43 18.97 -1.89 -3.60
C SER A 43 19.10 -0.47 -3.06
N ARG A 44 20.16 0.25 -3.47
CA ARG A 44 20.35 1.68 -3.18
C ARG A 44 19.18 2.53 -3.71
N ALA A 45 18.66 2.19 -4.88
CA ALA A 45 17.56 2.91 -5.50
C ALA A 45 16.28 2.81 -4.67
N LEU A 46 15.95 1.60 -4.18
CA LEU A 46 14.77 1.44 -3.33
C LEU A 46 14.93 2.19 -2.01
N ARG A 47 16.10 2.12 -1.36
CA ARG A 47 16.35 2.88 -0.12
C ARG A 47 16.20 4.39 -0.32
N ALA A 48 16.68 4.93 -1.45
CA ALA A 48 16.50 6.34 -1.79
C ALA A 48 15.02 6.69 -1.98
N ASP A 49 14.24 5.83 -2.65
CA ASP A 49 12.81 6.06 -2.84
C ASP A 49 12.01 5.94 -1.55
N LEU A 50 12.33 4.97 -0.68
CA LEU A 50 11.74 4.86 0.66
C LEU A 50 12.05 6.10 1.50
N SER A 51 13.27 6.64 1.42
CA SER A 51 13.62 7.89 2.09
C SER A 51 12.77 9.07 1.58
N ARG A 52 12.54 9.16 0.27
CA ARG A 52 11.68 10.19 -0.34
C ARG A 52 10.21 10.02 0.05
N LEU A 53 9.73 8.79 0.18
CA LEU A 53 8.37 8.48 0.64
C LEU A 53 8.17 8.88 2.11
N ASN A 54 9.18 8.65 2.95
CA ASN A 54 9.13 8.94 4.39
C ASN A 54 9.35 10.42 4.73
N ARG A 55 9.81 11.24 3.78
CA ARG A 55 10.07 12.67 3.99
C ARG A 55 8.96 13.53 3.42
N PHE A 56 8.14 14.11 4.29
CA PHE A 56 7.19 15.15 3.92
C PHE A 56 7.89 16.50 3.78
N ALA A 57 7.63 17.19 2.68
CA ALA A 57 8.13 18.52 2.38
C ALA A 57 7.02 19.58 2.59
N PRO A 58 7.35 20.87 2.73
CA PRO A 58 6.34 21.92 2.94
C PRO A 58 5.24 21.95 1.87
N TYR A 59 5.58 21.64 0.61
CA TYR A 59 4.64 21.60 -0.50
C TYR A 59 3.64 20.43 -0.42
N ASP A 60 3.93 19.39 0.36
CA ASP A 60 2.98 18.27 0.55
C ASP A 60 1.74 18.73 1.33
N ARG A 61 1.88 19.71 2.24
CA ARG A 61 0.74 20.32 2.94
C ARG A 61 -0.16 21.10 2.00
N GLN A 62 0.42 21.80 1.01
CA GLN A 62 -0.35 22.47 -0.04
C GLN A 62 -1.12 21.45 -0.88
N TRP A 63 -0.44 20.38 -1.30
CA TRP A 63 -1.07 19.28 -2.05
C TRP A 63 -2.26 18.67 -1.29
N LEU A 64 -2.08 18.36 -0.01
CA LEU A 64 -3.15 17.78 0.83
C LEU A 64 -4.34 18.73 0.98
N ARG A 65 -4.09 20.03 1.22
CA ARG A 65 -5.17 21.03 1.27
C ARG A 65 -5.93 21.14 -0.05
N ALA A 66 -5.22 21.14 -1.18
CA ALA A 66 -5.84 21.15 -2.50
C ALA A 66 -6.67 19.87 -2.75
N ALA A 67 -6.17 18.70 -2.33
CA ALA A 67 -6.91 17.45 -2.41
C ALA A 67 -8.19 17.47 -1.56
N LEU A 68 -8.12 17.94 -0.31
CA LEU A 68 -9.26 18.09 0.59
C LEU A 68 -10.32 19.06 0.04
N ARG A 69 -9.88 20.14 -0.63
CA ARG A 69 -10.76 21.11 -1.29
C ARG A 69 -11.24 20.66 -2.67
N ARG A 70 -10.87 19.45 -3.12
CA ARG A 70 -11.15 18.95 -4.48
C ARG A 70 -10.67 19.90 -5.58
N ASP A 71 -9.60 20.66 -5.34
CA ASP A 71 -8.97 21.48 -6.38
C ASP A 71 -8.08 20.59 -7.25
N HIS A 72 -8.48 20.38 -8.50
CA HIS A 72 -7.81 19.50 -9.45
C HIS A 72 -6.75 20.19 -10.31
N ARG A 73 -6.55 21.51 -10.16
CA ARG A 73 -5.55 22.25 -10.94
C ARG A 73 -4.15 21.76 -10.61
N ALA A 74 -3.33 21.53 -11.65
CA ALA A 74 -1.96 21.06 -11.51
C ALA A 74 -1.10 22.01 -10.65
N ALA A 75 -1.28 23.33 -10.83
CA ALA A 75 -0.58 24.36 -10.05
C ALA A 75 -0.86 24.28 -8.53
N SER A 76 -2.05 23.81 -8.14
CA SER A 76 -2.43 23.67 -6.73
C SER A 76 -1.88 22.40 -6.08
N ARG A 77 -1.32 21.47 -6.87
CA ARG A 77 -0.88 20.14 -6.45
C ARG A 77 0.60 19.90 -6.76
N PRO A 78 1.52 20.66 -6.13
CA PRO A 78 2.95 20.44 -6.30
C PRO A 78 3.36 19.05 -5.79
N ALA A 79 4.24 18.36 -6.53
CA ALA A 79 4.73 17.03 -6.18
C ALA A 79 6.20 16.86 -6.56
N GLY A 80 6.96 16.21 -5.67
CA GLY A 80 8.27 15.64 -6.04
C GLY A 80 8.09 14.31 -6.77
N LYS A 81 9.09 13.41 -6.75
CA LYS A 81 8.97 12.07 -7.36
C LYS A 81 7.70 11.32 -6.90
N PHE A 82 7.32 11.52 -5.64
CA PHE A 82 6.05 11.06 -5.08
C PHE A 82 5.25 12.27 -4.59
N ASN A 83 3.95 12.30 -4.91
CA ASN A 83 3.03 13.29 -4.36
C ASN A 83 2.63 12.95 -2.91
N ALA A 84 2.09 13.93 -2.17
CA ALA A 84 1.70 13.74 -0.77
C ALA A 84 0.72 12.59 -0.55
N GLY A 85 -0.20 12.36 -1.50
CA GLY A 85 -1.15 11.23 -1.44
C GLY A 85 -0.46 9.87 -1.57
N GLN A 86 0.55 9.74 -2.44
CA GLN A 86 1.37 8.52 -2.55
C GLN A 86 2.21 8.29 -1.28
N LYS A 87 2.78 9.35 -0.69
CA LYS A 87 3.52 9.26 0.57
C LYS A 87 2.62 8.80 1.72
N LEU A 88 1.43 9.41 1.86
CA LEU A 88 0.44 9.02 2.86
C LEU A 88 -0.03 7.59 2.67
N TYR A 89 -0.34 7.19 1.43
CA TYR A 89 -0.71 5.82 1.10
C TYR A 89 0.41 4.84 1.48
N ALA A 90 1.67 5.14 1.13
CA ALA A 90 2.81 4.28 1.44
C ALA A 90 3.04 4.13 2.95
N ALA A 91 2.96 5.22 3.72
CA ALA A 91 3.08 5.17 5.17
C ALA A 91 1.93 4.39 5.82
N TRP A 92 0.69 4.65 5.38
CA TRP A 92 -0.50 3.98 5.91
C TRP A 92 -0.50 2.49 5.60
N ILE A 93 -0.21 2.09 4.36
CA ILE A 93 -0.22 0.67 3.97
C ILE A 93 0.93 -0.10 4.64
N ALA A 94 2.08 0.53 4.85
CA ALA A 94 3.19 -0.06 5.61
C ALA A 94 2.81 -0.29 7.07
N GLY A 95 2.21 0.70 7.73
CA GLY A 95 1.70 0.55 9.09
C GLY A 95 0.59 -0.51 9.19
N ALA A 96 -0.35 -0.51 8.24
CA ALA A 96 -1.41 -1.50 8.16
C ALA A 96 -0.84 -2.91 8.00
N LEU A 97 0.16 -3.10 7.13
CA LEU A 97 0.82 -4.39 6.95
C LEU A 97 1.45 -4.91 8.24
N LEU A 98 2.13 -4.04 9.00
CA LEU A 98 2.72 -4.44 10.28
C LEU A 98 1.66 -4.88 11.29
N VAL A 99 0.55 -4.15 11.38
CA VAL A 99 -0.57 -4.52 12.26
C VAL A 99 -1.22 -5.83 11.80
N MET A 100 -1.45 -5.99 10.49
CA MET A 100 -2.02 -7.22 9.90
C MET A 100 -1.14 -8.44 10.17
N LEU A 101 0.19 -8.29 10.05
CA LEU A 101 1.13 -9.37 10.34
C LEU A 101 1.11 -9.71 11.82
N ALA A 102 1.14 -8.71 12.70
CA ALA A 102 1.10 -8.92 14.15
C ALA A 102 -0.19 -9.63 14.59
N THR A 103 -1.36 -9.13 14.17
CA THR A 103 -2.64 -9.75 14.51
C THR A 103 -2.80 -11.12 13.88
N GLY A 104 -2.34 -11.32 12.64
CA GLY A 104 -2.34 -12.63 11.98
C GLY A 104 -1.48 -13.66 12.72
N LEU A 105 -0.28 -13.28 13.18
CA LEU A 105 0.58 -14.15 13.98
C LEU A 105 -0.03 -14.49 15.34
N LEU A 106 -0.67 -13.52 16.02
CA LEU A 106 -1.41 -13.79 17.27
C LEU A 106 -2.56 -14.78 17.08
N MET A 107 -3.26 -14.70 15.94
CA MET A 107 -4.35 -15.62 15.61
C MET A 107 -3.85 -17.01 15.23
N TRP A 108 -2.74 -17.08 14.48
CA TRP A 108 -2.14 -18.33 14.03
C TRP A 108 -1.52 -19.12 15.19
N PHE A 109 -0.71 -18.47 16.02
CA PHE A 109 -0.04 -19.11 17.15
C PHE A 109 -0.85 -18.97 18.43
N THR A 110 -1.84 -19.85 18.58
CA THR A 110 -2.85 -19.82 19.64
C THR A 110 -2.30 -19.92 21.07
N GLY A 111 -1.06 -20.41 21.23
CA GLY A 111 -0.37 -20.49 22.52
C GLY A 111 0.41 -19.25 22.94
N LEU A 112 0.55 -18.23 22.07
CA LEU A 112 1.34 -17.03 22.38
C LEU A 112 0.57 -15.98 23.20
N ALA A 113 -0.76 -16.05 23.25
CA ALA A 113 -1.57 -15.00 23.85
C ALA A 113 -2.86 -15.52 24.49
N PRO A 114 -3.33 -14.90 25.60
CA PRO A 114 -4.63 -15.20 26.19
C PRO A 114 -5.79 -15.01 25.20
N LEU A 115 -6.92 -15.68 25.46
CA LEU A 115 -8.11 -15.63 24.60
C LEU A 115 -8.56 -14.19 24.29
N VAL A 116 -8.54 -13.30 25.29
CA VAL A 116 -8.94 -11.89 25.13
C VAL A 116 -8.12 -11.19 24.04
N TRP A 117 -6.81 -11.41 24.03
CA TRP A 117 -5.90 -10.79 23.06
C TRP A 117 -6.15 -11.32 21.65
N ARG A 118 -6.46 -12.60 21.53
CA ARG A 118 -6.80 -13.23 20.24
C ARG A 118 -8.13 -12.71 19.70
N THR A 119 -9.14 -12.55 20.53
CA THR A 119 -10.43 -11.97 20.11
C THR A 119 -10.25 -10.51 19.64
N SER A 120 -9.48 -9.71 20.36
CA SER A 120 -9.14 -8.35 19.93
C SER A 120 -8.34 -8.35 18.64
N ALA A 121 -7.39 -9.29 18.47
CA ALA A 121 -6.62 -9.44 17.24
C ALA A 121 -7.52 -9.75 16.03
N THR A 122 -8.47 -10.68 16.16
CA THR A 122 -9.45 -10.98 15.09
C THR A 122 -10.23 -9.74 14.70
N PHE A 123 -10.79 -9.02 15.68
CA PHE A 123 -11.56 -7.80 15.42
C PHE A 123 -10.73 -6.75 14.66
N VAL A 124 -9.51 -6.46 15.12
CA VAL A 124 -8.61 -5.49 14.47
C VAL A 124 -8.21 -5.98 13.08
N HIS A 125 -7.90 -7.27 12.92
CA HIS A 125 -7.49 -7.86 11.65
C HIS A 125 -8.59 -7.75 10.60
N ASP A 126 -9.84 -8.10 10.95
CA ASP A 126 -10.96 -8.10 10.01
C ASP A 126 -11.32 -6.68 9.54
N TRP A 127 -11.44 -5.73 10.46
CA TRP A 127 -11.74 -4.33 10.12
C TRP A 127 -10.60 -3.67 9.33
N LEU A 128 -9.36 -3.95 9.69
CA LEU A 128 -8.21 -3.44 8.96
C LEU A 128 -8.11 -4.09 7.58
N ALA A 129 -8.41 -5.38 7.43
CA ALA A 129 -8.47 -6.05 6.13
C ALA A 129 -9.49 -5.38 5.20
N LEU A 130 -10.68 -5.06 5.72
CA LEU A 130 -11.70 -4.34 4.96
C LEU A 130 -11.21 -2.95 4.52
N ALA A 131 -10.63 -2.18 5.45
CA ALA A 131 -10.08 -0.86 5.16
C ALA A 131 -8.95 -0.93 4.10
N VAL A 132 -8.05 -1.91 4.22
CA VAL A 132 -6.99 -2.18 3.23
C VAL A 132 -7.59 -2.51 1.87
N GLY A 133 -8.64 -3.32 1.82
CA GLY A 133 -9.37 -3.63 0.59
C GLY A 133 -9.89 -2.38 -0.13
N VAL A 134 -10.60 -1.50 0.59
CA VAL A 134 -11.16 -0.25 0.03
C VAL A 134 -10.05 0.67 -0.48
N VAL A 135 -9.00 0.86 0.32
CA VAL A 135 -7.87 1.74 -0.01
C VAL A 135 -7.06 1.18 -1.19
N LEU A 136 -6.87 -0.14 -1.26
CA LEU A 136 -6.18 -0.81 -2.35
C LEU A 136 -6.95 -0.69 -3.67
N VAL A 137 -8.27 -0.95 -3.66
CA VAL A 137 -9.12 -0.78 -4.85
C VAL A 137 -9.07 0.68 -5.34
N SER A 138 -9.16 1.64 -4.44
CA SER A 138 -9.04 3.07 -4.76
C SER A 138 -7.68 3.41 -5.38
N HIS A 139 -6.60 2.82 -4.86
CA HIS A 139 -5.25 3.00 -5.39
C HIS A 139 -5.10 2.40 -6.80
N ILE A 140 -5.63 1.19 -7.02
CA ILE A 140 -5.63 0.52 -8.33
C ILE A 140 -6.42 1.34 -9.34
N ALA A 141 -7.62 1.82 -8.99
CA ALA A 141 -8.44 2.66 -9.86
C ALA A 141 -7.69 3.94 -10.30
N LYS A 142 -6.99 4.60 -9.36
CA LYS A 142 -6.15 5.75 -9.65
C LYS A 142 -5.00 5.41 -10.60
N ALA A 143 -4.34 4.26 -10.42
CA ALA A 143 -3.27 3.82 -11.30
C ALA A 143 -3.80 3.48 -12.70
N LEU A 144 -4.98 2.84 -12.81
CA LEU A 144 -5.61 2.53 -14.09
C LEU A 144 -5.96 3.79 -14.90
N ALA A 145 -6.31 4.88 -14.22
CA ALA A 145 -6.59 6.18 -14.83
C ALA A 145 -5.34 6.92 -15.36
N ASP A 146 -4.13 6.42 -15.10
CA ASP A 146 -2.86 7.02 -15.53
C ASP A 146 -2.02 5.99 -16.32
N PRO A 147 -2.20 5.92 -17.66
CA PRO A 147 -1.48 4.96 -18.51
C PRO A 147 0.04 5.09 -18.41
N GLU A 148 0.57 6.30 -18.29
CA GLU A 148 2.01 6.55 -18.24
C GLU A 148 2.59 6.11 -16.89
N ALA A 149 1.87 6.33 -15.78
CA ALA A 149 2.26 5.74 -14.49
C ALA A 149 2.33 4.20 -14.55
N ARG A 150 1.38 3.55 -15.24
CA ARG A 150 1.40 2.08 -15.44
C ARG A 150 2.57 1.63 -16.31
N ARG A 151 2.89 2.38 -17.36
CA ARG A 151 4.07 2.14 -18.19
C ARG A 151 5.35 2.27 -17.36
N GLY A 152 5.43 3.29 -16.50
CA GLY A 152 6.53 3.47 -15.55
C GLY A 152 6.70 2.28 -14.60
N MET A 153 5.62 1.75 -14.03
CA MET A 153 5.68 0.57 -13.16
C MET A 153 6.17 -0.70 -13.88
N ARG A 154 5.89 -0.84 -15.18
CA ARG A 154 6.28 -2.03 -15.96
C ARG A 154 7.68 -1.94 -16.57
N THR A 155 8.10 -0.74 -16.97
CA THR A 155 9.33 -0.51 -17.75
C THR A 155 10.43 0.18 -16.96
N GLY A 156 10.10 0.79 -15.81
CA GLY A 156 11.02 1.60 -15.02
C GLY A 156 11.24 3.03 -15.55
N SER A 157 10.62 3.40 -16.67
CA SER A 157 10.80 4.71 -17.32
C SER A 157 9.46 5.41 -17.58
N VAL A 158 9.46 6.73 -17.51
CA VAL A 158 8.33 7.59 -17.87
C VAL A 158 8.78 8.68 -18.82
N GLU A 159 7.86 9.20 -19.61
CA GLU A 159 8.11 10.35 -20.46
C GLU A 159 8.44 11.61 -19.65
N ARG A 160 9.46 12.36 -20.09
CA ARG A 160 9.86 13.63 -19.46
C ARG A 160 8.72 14.63 -19.33
N ARG A 161 7.81 14.70 -20.33
CA ARG A 161 6.63 15.57 -20.27
C ARG A 161 5.72 15.21 -19.09
N TRP A 162 5.45 13.92 -18.89
CA TRP A 162 4.61 13.45 -17.80
C TRP A 162 5.27 13.74 -16.44
N ALA A 163 6.59 13.54 -16.34
CA ALA A 163 7.34 13.87 -15.13
C ALA A 163 7.23 15.35 -14.78
N ARG A 164 7.41 16.27 -15.74
CA ARG A 164 7.26 17.72 -15.51
C ARG A 164 5.85 18.12 -15.10
N ASP A 165 4.84 17.57 -15.76
CA ASP A 165 3.45 17.96 -15.53
C ASP A 165 2.88 17.41 -14.22
N ARG A 166 3.18 16.14 -13.90
CA ARG A 166 2.63 15.44 -12.72
C ARG A 166 3.53 15.54 -11.49
N HIS A 167 4.82 15.77 -11.69
CA HIS A 167 5.85 15.77 -10.65
C HIS A 167 6.82 16.95 -10.83
N PRO A 168 6.34 18.21 -10.83
CA PRO A 168 7.14 19.39 -11.19
C PRO A 168 8.31 19.68 -10.24
N ARG A 169 8.35 19.07 -9.05
CA ARG A 169 9.47 19.17 -8.10
C ARG A 169 10.37 17.93 -8.13
N TRP A 170 10.15 17.01 -9.05
CA TRP A 170 11.04 15.87 -9.27
C TRP A 170 12.20 16.33 -10.15
N ARG A 171 13.29 16.74 -9.50
CA ARG A 171 14.55 17.09 -10.18
C ARG A 171 15.16 15.85 -10.83
N GLU A 172 15.55 15.98 -12.09
CA GLU A 172 16.42 15.01 -12.75
C GLU A 172 17.85 15.15 -12.17
N PRO A 173 18.62 14.06 -11.99
CA PRO A 173 19.99 14.14 -11.46
C PRO A 173 20.94 15.00 -12.29
N ASP A 174 20.62 15.30 -13.56
CA ASP A 174 21.47 16.03 -14.50
C ASP A 174 21.26 17.56 -14.47
N GLU A 175 20.56 18.10 -13.45
CA GLU A 175 20.42 19.54 -13.18
C GLU A 175 21.34 20.01 -12.02
N GLU A 176 22.60 19.58 -12.03
CA GLU A 176 23.72 20.12 -11.24
C GLU A 176 24.86 20.61 -12.15
#